data_AF-A0A067PDJ1-F1
#
_entry.id   AF-A0A067PDJ1-F1
#
_cell.length_a   1.000
_cell.length_b   1.000
_cell.length_c   1.000
_cell.angle_alpha   90.00
_cell.angle_beta   90.00
_cell.angle_gamma   90.00
#
_symmetry.space_group_name_H-M   'P 1'
#
loop_
_entity.id
_entity.type
_entity.pdbx_description
1 polymer ?
#
loop_
_entity_poly.entity_id
_entity_poly.type
_entity_poly.pdbx_seq_one_letter_code
_entity_poly.pdbx_strand_id
1 'polypeptide(L)'
;MSVGEIGLLCTDRTVQLQVDHNGRATAMTCEFCVKAITGTKDAYRSHIGLHLLHRLRKTGLHEPLPSTTAQLGDTLPCGFCGKSGDSRCLITISIQRKDKMYRICSFANANKGTKNNPSHNVPIHCKLCPHPDSFLPHVHPAVWRYNMDEHLAIFHQEYASLSWLSGQPLPKVVWDELEITSKEEDELGIPRENRLLAFIQFVAEEPVVEATPSTSCAINLKWKMAFQNDIAGVASKHARSVLHQP
;
A
#
# COMPACT_ATOMS: atom_id res chain seq x y z
N MET A 1 6.81 9.10 34.81
CA MET A 1 6.84 8.61 33.41
C MET A 1 5.91 9.50 32.61
N SER A 2 6.47 10.41 31.81
CA SER A 2 5.68 11.27 30.93
C SER A 2 4.95 10.39 29.91
N VAL A 3 3.70 10.74 29.59
CA VAL A 3 2.97 10.16 28.46
C VAL A 3 3.75 10.53 27.21
N GLY A 4 4.67 9.65 26.82
CA GLY A 4 5.62 9.87 25.75
C GLY A 4 4.89 10.14 24.44
N GLU A 5 5.43 11.06 23.65
CA GLU A 5 5.00 11.30 22.28
C GLU A 5 4.87 9.96 21.56
N ILE A 6 3.64 9.57 21.28
CA ILE A 6 3.36 8.39 20.45
C ILE A 6 3.85 8.79 19.06
N GLY A 7 5.08 8.39 18.73
CA GLY A 7 5.73 8.67 17.46
C GLY A 7 4.93 8.00 16.33
N LEU A 8 4.05 8.77 15.68
CA LEU A 8 3.15 8.30 14.62
C LEU A 8 3.82 8.23 13.24
N LEU A 9 5.12 8.50 13.14
CA LEU A 9 5.79 8.77 11.87
C LEU A 9 7.25 8.34 11.90
N CYS A 10 7.81 8.09 10.70
CA CYS A 10 9.23 7.90 10.46
C CYS A 10 10.04 8.97 11.20
N THR A 11 10.78 8.59 12.25
CA THR A 11 11.40 9.57 13.17
C THR A 11 12.39 10.46 12.43
N ASP A 12 13.22 9.87 11.58
CA ASP A 12 14.20 10.57 10.74
C ASP A 12 13.63 11.75 9.99
N ARG A 13 12.54 11.52 9.25
CA ARG A 13 11.96 12.56 8.43
C ARG A 13 11.01 13.46 9.21
N THR A 14 10.44 12.98 10.32
CA THR A 14 9.67 13.84 11.23
C THR A 14 10.54 14.90 11.87
N VAL A 15 11.80 14.56 12.20
CA VAL A 15 12.79 15.53 12.70
C VAL A 15 13.14 16.55 11.61
N GLN A 16 13.24 16.14 10.34
CA GLN A 16 13.52 17.06 9.23
C GLN A 16 12.33 17.96 8.86
N LEU A 17 11.11 17.55 9.23
CA LEU A 17 9.89 18.31 9.07
C LEU A 17 9.68 19.39 10.14
N GLN A 18 10.70 19.69 10.95
CA GLN A 18 10.62 20.79 11.89
C GLN A 18 10.20 22.06 11.16
N VAL A 19 8.99 22.50 11.50
CA VAL A 19 8.43 23.76 11.05
C VAL A 19 9.39 24.83 11.55
N ASP A 20 9.78 25.78 10.70
CA ASP A 20 10.56 26.89 11.22
C ASP A 20 9.77 27.61 12.34
N HIS A 21 10.47 28.38 13.16
CA HIS A 21 9.87 29.16 14.26
C HIS A 21 8.76 30.12 13.79
N ASN A 22 8.58 30.31 12.47
CA ASN A 22 7.58 31.17 11.85
C ASN A 22 6.40 30.39 11.24
N GLY A 23 6.31 29.08 11.46
CA GLY A 23 5.22 28.27 10.92
C GLY A 23 5.33 27.98 9.42
N ARG A 24 6.43 28.36 8.75
CA ARG A 24 6.67 28.03 7.35
C ARG A 24 7.42 26.72 7.28
N ALA A 25 6.91 25.82 6.46
CA ALA A 25 7.61 24.57 6.18
C ALA A 25 8.84 24.87 5.32
N THR A 26 10.01 24.48 5.83
CA THR A 26 11.25 24.47 5.06
C THR A 26 11.06 23.60 3.82
N ALA A 27 11.43 24.14 2.66
CA ALA A 27 11.43 23.36 1.42
C ALA A 27 12.36 22.15 1.60
N MET A 28 11.84 20.95 1.33
CA MET A 28 12.63 19.72 1.40
C MET A 28 12.92 19.22 0.00
N THR A 29 14.16 18.82 -0.25
CA THR A 29 14.53 18.23 -1.54
C THR A 29 14.22 16.73 -1.50
N CYS A 30 13.49 16.22 -2.49
CA CYS A 30 13.29 14.79 -2.66
C CYS A 30 14.61 14.11 -3.03
N GLU A 31 15.03 13.09 -2.29
CA GLU A 31 16.28 12.35 -2.59
C GLU A 31 16.18 11.55 -3.90
N PHE A 32 14.97 11.21 -4.35
CA PHE A 32 14.77 10.38 -5.54
C PHE A 32 14.78 11.20 -6.84
N CYS A 33 14.07 12.33 -6.89
CA CYS A 33 13.97 13.16 -8.10
C CYS A 33 14.53 14.58 -7.97
N VAL A 34 15.14 14.94 -6.84
CA VAL A 34 15.79 16.24 -6.61
C VAL A 34 14.82 17.44 -6.67
N LYS A 35 13.50 17.19 -6.77
CA LYS A 35 12.49 18.26 -6.74
C LYS A 35 12.42 18.85 -5.33
N ALA A 36 12.43 20.17 -5.27
CA ALA A 36 12.11 20.90 -4.06
C ALA A 36 10.61 20.78 -3.79
N ILE A 37 10.25 20.23 -2.64
CA ILE A 37 8.90 20.05 -2.16
C ILE A 37 8.63 21.11 -1.11
N THR A 38 7.66 21.96 -1.38
CA THR A 38 7.19 23.00 -0.46
C THR A 38 5.81 22.64 0.09
N GLY A 39 5.44 23.23 1.22
CA GLY A 39 4.13 23.00 1.84
C GLY A 39 4.21 22.09 3.07
N THR A 40 3.09 21.49 3.46
CA THR A 40 2.98 20.78 4.73
C THR A 40 3.76 19.47 4.75
N LYS A 41 3.88 18.84 5.93
CA LYS A 41 4.38 17.46 6.06
C LYS A 41 3.69 16.45 5.12
N ASP A 42 2.41 16.68 4.82
CA ASP A 42 1.64 15.82 3.94
C ASP A 42 2.04 15.96 2.47
N ALA A 43 2.65 17.10 2.08
CA ALA A 43 3.16 17.32 0.73
C ALA A 43 4.32 16.38 0.41
N TYR A 44 5.28 16.23 1.32
CA TYR A 44 6.38 15.30 1.11
C TYR A 44 5.91 13.84 1.11
N ARG A 45 5.04 13.45 2.05
CA ARG A 45 4.42 12.11 2.03
C ARG A 45 3.69 11.87 0.71
N SER A 46 2.88 12.82 0.26
CA SER A 46 2.15 12.68 -1.00
C SER A 46 3.10 12.54 -2.19
N HIS A 47 4.22 13.25 -2.17
CA HIS A 47 5.26 13.16 -3.18
C HIS A 47 5.99 11.81 -3.16
N ILE A 48 6.28 11.24 -2.00
CA ILE A 48 6.81 9.87 -1.91
C ILE A 48 5.77 8.84 -2.34
N GLY A 49 4.50 9.04 -2.00
CA GLY A 49 3.39 8.22 -2.50
C GLY A 49 3.36 8.15 -4.03
N LEU A 50 3.56 9.28 -4.72
CA LEU A 50 3.70 9.31 -6.18
C LEU A 50 4.81 8.37 -6.67
N HIS A 51 6.02 8.50 -6.11
CA HIS A 51 7.15 7.63 -6.45
C HIS A 51 6.84 6.14 -6.24
N LEU A 52 6.23 5.80 -5.11
CA LEU A 52 5.84 4.43 -4.79
C LEU A 52 4.80 3.88 -5.77
N LEU A 53 3.77 4.65 -6.10
CA LEU A 53 2.72 4.20 -7.01
C LEU A 53 3.25 4.02 -8.43
N HIS A 54 4.06 4.97 -8.92
CA HIS A 54 4.69 4.85 -10.23
C HIS A 54 5.59 3.60 -10.36
N ARG A 55 6.33 3.28 -9.29
CA ARG A 55 7.11 2.03 -9.19
C ARG A 55 6.19 0.81 -9.21
N LEU A 56 5.16 0.79 -8.37
CA LEU A 56 4.20 -0.33 -8.28
C LEU A 56 3.52 -0.60 -9.63
N ARG A 57 3.19 0.47 -10.36
CA ARG A 57 2.54 0.42 -11.69
C ARG A 57 3.52 0.25 -12.85
N LYS A 58 4.83 0.14 -12.57
CA LYS A 58 5.91 -0.06 -13.56
C LYS A 58 5.83 0.93 -14.73
N THR A 59 5.51 2.19 -14.41
CA THR A 59 5.32 3.22 -15.45
C THR A 59 6.63 3.64 -16.10
N GLY A 60 7.79 3.38 -15.46
CA GLY A 60 9.09 3.95 -15.83
C GLY A 60 9.17 5.47 -15.61
N LEU A 61 8.08 6.11 -15.20
CA LEU A 61 8.02 7.51 -14.84
C LEU A 61 8.40 7.63 -13.37
N HIS A 62 9.07 8.73 -12.99
CA HIS A 62 9.48 8.99 -11.60
C HIS A 62 10.44 7.96 -10.98
N GLU A 63 11.17 7.20 -11.81
CA GLU A 63 12.37 6.50 -11.35
C GLU A 63 13.42 7.50 -10.85
N PRO A 64 14.30 7.09 -9.91
CA PRO A 64 15.43 7.91 -9.51
C PRO A 64 16.18 8.42 -10.74
N LEU A 65 16.55 9.69 -10.73
CA LEU A 65 17.38 10.20 -11.81
C LEU A 65 18.68 9.39 -11.86
N PRO A 66 19.28 9.15 -13.04
CA PRO A 66 20.56 8.44 -13.12
C PRO A 66 21.68 9.09 -12.27
N SER A 67 21.52 10.37 -11.95
CA SER A 67 22.42 11.15 -11.09
C SER A 67 22.18 10.98 -9.60
N THR A 68 21.09 10.34 -9.16
CA THR A 68 20.83 10.07 -7.75
C THR A 68 21.22 8.63 -7.42
N THR A 69 21.92 8.44 -6.31
CA THR A 69 22.23 7.11 -5.76
C THR A 69 21.07 6.55 -4.93
N ALA A 70 20.04 7.36 -4.69
CA ALA A 70 18.91 6.99 -3.84
C ALA A 70 17.92 6.12 -4.62
N GLN A 71 17.64 4.94 -4.08
CA GLN A 71 16.62 4.04 -4.61
C GLN A 71 15.48 3.89 -3.60
N LEU A 72 14.26 3.76 -4.11
CA LEU A 72 13.14 3.34 -3.28
C LEU A 72 13.48 1.97 -2.69
N GLY A 73 13.07 1.72 -1.46
CA GLY A 73 13.24 0.43 -0.84
C GLY A 73 12.45 -0.65 -1.56
N ASP A 74 13.02 -1.86 -1.61
CA ASP A 74 12.49 -2.96 -2.41
C ASP A 74 11.31 -3.68 -1.74
N THR A 75 11.27 -3.68 -0.41
CA THR A 75 10.26 -4.43 0.36
C THR A 75 9.58 -3.53 1.36
N LEU A 76 8.26 -3.38 1.24
CA LEU A 76 7.42 -2.57 2.13
C LEU A 76 8.03 -1.18 2.44
N PRO A 77 8.42 -0.40 1.43
CA PRO A 77 9.09 0.89 1.63
C PRO A 77 8.22 1.88 2.43
N CYS A 78 8.83 2.68 3.28
CA CYS A 78 8.12 3.68 4.05
C CYS A 78 7.46 4.71 3.13
N GLY A 79 6.14 4.88 3.20
CA GLY A 79 5.38 5.94 2.51
C GLY A 79 5.75 7.37 2.92
N PHE A 80 6.62 7.55 3.92
CA PHE A 80 7.16 8.86 4.27
C PHE A 80 8.55 9.13 3.67
N CYS A 81 9.49 8.18 3.76
CA CYS A 81 10.88 8.39 3.33
C CYS A 81 11.28 7.59 2.08
N GLY A 82 10.44 6.66 1.64
CA GLY A 82 10.65 5.78 0.50
C GLY A 82 11.60 4.60 0.76
N LYS A 83 12.24 4.49 1.93
CA LYS A 83 13.26 3.46 2.25
C LYS A 83 12.65 2.25 2.96
N SER A 84 13.30 1.10 2.85
CA SER A 84 12.91 -0.17 3.49
C SER A 84 13.85 -0.57 4.61
N GLY A 85 13.41 -1.44 5.52
CA GLY A 85 14.26 -2.10 6.53
C GLY A 85 14.74 -1.22 7.70
N ASP A 86 14.39 0.06 7.72
CA ASP A 86 14.76 0.96 8.81
C ASP A 86 13.78 0.85 9.98
N SER A 87 14.28 0.51 11.18
CA SER A 87 13.47 0.42 12.40
C SER A 87 12.81 1.74 12.79
N ARG A 88 13.37 2.87 12.33
CA ARG A 88 12.82 4.21 12.51
C ARG A 88 11.60 4.48 11.63
N CYS A 89 11.35 3.61 10.64
CA CYS A 89 10.19 3.67 9.74
C CYS A 89 9.03 2.78 10.18
N LEU A 90 9.11 2.16 11.37
CA LEU A 90 7.99 1.45 11.96
C LEU A 90 6.84 2.42 12.20
N ILE A 91 5.65 2.07 11.73
CA ILE A 91 4.47 2.91 11.86
C ILE A 91 3.44 2.18 12.67
N THR A 92 2.87 2.93 13.59
CA THR A 92 1.74 2.50 14.38
C THR A 92 0.60 3.47 14.17
N ILE A 93 -0.62 2.98 14.26
CA ILE A 93 -1.79 3.84 14.35
C ILE A 93 -2.40 3.69 15.73
N SER A 94 -2.80 4.83 16.30
CA SER A 94 -3.61 4.83 17.50
C SER A 94 -5.09 4.81 17.13
N ILE A 95 -5.79 3.78 17.57
CA ILE A 95 -7.20 3.57 17.35
C ILE A 95 -7.94 3.94 18.64
N GLN A 96 -8.41 5.18 18.74
CA GLN A 96 -9.21 5.62 19.89
C GLN A 96 -10.66 5.14 19.75
N ARG A 97 -11.16 4.47 20.79
CA ARG A 97 -12.58 4.11 20.91
C ARG A 97 -13.36 5.31 21.44
N LYS A 98 -13.94 6.10 20.54
CA LYS A 98 -15.13 6.90 20.86
C LYS A 98 -16.29 6.32 20.07
N ASP A 99 -17.01 5.42 20.74
CA ASP A 99 -18.41 5.09 20.49
C ASP A 99 -18.79 4.64 19.06
N LYS A 100 -18.02 3.68 18.51
CA LYS A 100 -18.26 2.89 17.27
C LYS A 100 -17.64 3.39 15.96
N MET A 101 -16.69 4.34 15.98
CA MET A 101 -15.92 4.67 14.76
C MET A 101 -14.43 4.81 15.04
N TYR A 102 -13.63 3.91 14.45
CA TYR A 102 -12.18 3.92 14.53
C TYR A 102 -11.63 5.13 13.73
N ARG A 103 -11.06 6.14 14.40
CA ARG A 103 -10.43 7.29 13.73
C ARG A 103 -8.90 7.20 13.79
N ILE A 104 -8.27 7.13 12.62
CA ILE A 104 -6.85 7.40 12.44
C ILE A 104 -6.69 8.94 12.43
N CYS A 105 -6.59 9.54 13.62
CA CYS A 105 -6.75 10.99 13.77
C CYS A 105 -5.73 11.83 13.00
N SER A 106 -4.51 11.34 12.74
CA SER A 106 -3.47 12.12 12.05
C SER A 106 -3.52 12.08 10.52
N PHE A 107 -4.26 11.15 9.92
CA PHE A 107 -4.25 10.93 8.46
C PHE A 107 -5.62 11.05 7.80
N ALA A 108 -6.66 11.46 8.53
CA ALA A 108 -8.02 11.58 7.98
C ALA A 108 -8.08 12.49 6.73
N ASN A 109 -7.32 13.58 6.71
CA ASN A 109 -7.23 14.48 5.55
C ASN A 109 -6.42 13.86 4.40
N ALA A 110 -5.31 13.20 4.73
CA ALA A 110 -4.48 12.49 3.75
C ALA A 110 -5.25 11.37 3.03
N ASN A 111 -6.19 10.72 3.72
CA ASN A 111 -7.01 9.65 3.15
C ASN A 111 -7.99 10.14 2.08
N LYS A 112 -8.41 11.41 2.13
CA LYS A 112 -9.32 12.00 1.14
C LYS A 112 -8.59 12.52 -0.10
N GLY A 113 -7.30 12.80 0.05
CA GLY A 113 -6.50 13.52 -0.94
C GLY A 113 -6.96 14.96 -1.13
N THR A 114 -6.12 15.73 -1.78
CA THR A 114 -6.46 17.06 -2.27
C THR A 114 -5.79 17.24 -3.62
N LYS A 115 -6.24 18.21 -4.42
CA LYS A 115 -5.58 18.55 -5.70
C LYS A 115 -4.07 18.79 -5.55
N ASN A 116 -3.62 19.33 -4.42
CA ASN A 116 -2.21 19.61 -4.15
C ASN A 116 -1.48 18.42 -3.52
N ASN A 117 -2.20 17.44 -2.97
CA ASN A 117 -1.68 16.25 -2.31
C ASN A 117 -2.55 15.05 -2.71
N PRO A 118 -2.47 14.59 -3.97
CA PRO A 118 -3.40 13.61 -4.51
C PRO A 118 -3.19 12.19 -3.97
N SER A 119 -2.02 11.89 -3.39
CA SER A 119 -1.76 10.53 -2.90
C SER A 119 -2.49 10.25 -1.59
N HIS A 120 -3.32 9.21 -1.62
CA HIS A 120 -3.98 8.62 -0.47
C HIS A 120 -3.13 7.53 0.21
N ASN A 121 -1.81 7.52 -0.01
CA ASN A 121 -0.91 6.57 0.65
C ASN A 121 -0.84 6.85 2.16
N VAL A 122 -1.75 6.27 2.92
CA VAL A 122 -1.85 6.43 4.38
C VAL A 122 -1.56 5.10 5.07
N PRO A 123 -1.10 5.12 6.34
CA PRO A 123 -1.01 3.90 7.12
C PRO A 123 -2.41 3.36 7.40
N ILE A 124 -2.60 2.08 7.12
CA ILE A 124 -3.81 1.31 7.37
C ILE A 124 -3.49 0.13 8.28
N HIS A 125 -4.45 -0.24 9.12
CA HIS A 125 -4.31 -1.36 10.04
C HIS A 125 -4.81 -2.62 9.37
N CYS A 126 -3.91 -3.58 9.15
CA CYS A 126 -4.27 -4.87 8.58
C CYS A 126 -5.08 -5.68 9.60
N LYS A 127 -6.36 -5.91 9.31
CA LYS A 127 -7.29 -6.67 10.17
C LYS A 127 -7.07 -8.19 10.15
N LEU A 128 -6.20 -8.68 9.26
CA LEU A 128 -5.85 -10.09 9.15
C LEU A 128 -4.66 -10.47 10.02
N CYS A 129 -3.80 -9.51 10.36
CA CYS A 129 -2.65 -9.78 11.23
C CYS A 129 -3.13 -10.22 12.62
N PRO A 130 -2.52 -11.25 13.23
CA PRO A 130 -2.73 -11.51 14.64
C PRO A 130 -2.20 -10.31 15.42
N HIS A 131 -3.07 -9.70 16.21
CA HIS A 131 -2.66 -8.63 17.10
C HIS A 131 -2.36 -9.24 18.45
N PRO A 132 -1.11 -9.19 18.93
CA PRO A 132 -0.87 -9.50 20.33
C PRO A 132 -1.73 -8.54 21.14
N ASP A 133 -2.26 -9.01 22.28
CA ASP A 133 -2.87 -8.14 23.29
C ASP A 133 -1.79 -7.13 23.71
N SER A 134 -1.76 -6.00 23.01
CA SER A 134 -0.70 -5.03 23.13
C SER A 134 -0.81 -4.36 24.48
N PHE A 135 0.32 -4.13 25.15
CA PHE A 135 0.39 -3.38 26.41
C PHE A 135 -0.33 -2.01 26.34
N LEU A 136 -0.44 -1.45 25.13
CA LEU A 136 -1.32 -0.33 24.82
C LEU A 136 -2.49 -0.85 23.96
N PRO A 137 -3.73 -0.98 24.49
CA PRO A 137 -4.86 -1.62 23.81
C PRO A 137 -5.37 -0.87 22.55
N HIS A 138 -4.71 0.23 22.19
CA HIS A 138 -5.13 1.14 21.14
C HIS A 138 -4.02 1.45 20.15
N VAL A 139 -2.85 0.82 20.23
CA VAL A 139 -1.73 1.10 19.33
C VAL A 139 -1.46 -0.16 18.53
N HIS A 140 -1.65 -0.07 17.21
CA HIS A 140 -1.53 -1.20 16.30
C HIS A 140 -0.44 -0.94 15.26
N PRO A 141 0.35 -1.96 14.87
CA PRO A 141 1.18 -1.88 13.68
C PRO A 141 0.32 -1.52 12.46
N ALA A 142 0.87 -0.68 11.59
CA ALA A 142 0.20 -0.27 10.37
C ALA A 142 1.09 -0.48 9.15
N VAL A 143 0.43 -0.66 8.02
CA VAL A 143 1.03 -0.87 6.71
C VAL A 143 0.61 0.29 5.82
N TRP A 144 1.50 0.81 5.00
CA TRP A 144 1.10 1.83 4.01
C TRP A 144 0.13 1.23 3.00
N ARG A 145 -0.92 1.96 2.62
CA ARG A 145 -1.92 1.48 1.65
C ARG A 145 -1.29 0.87 0.40
N TYR A 146 -0.34 1.58 -0.22
CA TYR A 146 0.28 1.10 -1.47
C TYR A 146 1.15 -0.16 -1.27
N ASN A 147 1.54 -0.47 -0.03
CA ASN A 147 2.32 -1.65 0.29
C ASN A 147 1.45 -2.83 0.73
N MET A 148 0.12 -2.64 0.87
CA MET A 148 -0.71 -3.68 1.47
C MET A 148 -0.84 -4.91 0.57
N ASP A 149 -0.79 -4.78 -0.76
CA ASP A 149 -0.76 -5.94 -1.65
C ASP A 149 0.50 -6.80 -1.42
N GLU A 150 1.67 -6.18 -1.30
CA GLU A 150 2.92 -6.87 -0.97
C GLU A 150 2.87 -7.48 0.44
N HIS A 151 2.32 -6.76 1.42
CA HIS A 151 2.10 -7.26 2.77
C HIS A 151 1.23 -8.53 2.76
N LEU A 152 0.15 -8.54 2.00
CA LEU A 152 -0.73 -9.71 1.88
C LEU A 152 0.01 -10.90 1.25
N ALA A 153 0.78 -10.67 0.18
CA ALA A 153 1.55 -11.73 -0.46
C ALA A 153 2.65 -12.34 0.45
N ILE A 154 3.16 -11.57 1.42
CA ILE A 154 4.19 -12.04 2.36
C ILE A 154 3.57 -12.71 3.59
N PHE A 155 2.55 -12.08 4.19
CA PHE A 155 2.05 -12.45 5.53
C PHE A 155 0.68 -13.13 5.53
N HIS A 156 -0.05 -13.09 4.41
CA HIS A 156 -1.43 -13.58 4.28
C HIS A 156 -1.65 -14.37 2.98
N GLN A 157 -0.74 -15.33 2.70
CA GLN A 157 -0.76 -16.15 1.47
C GLN A 157 -1.99 -17.05 1.33
N GLU A 158 -2.76 -17.21 2.41
CA GLU A 158 -4.06 -17.85 2.40
C GLU A 158 -5.14 -17.06 1.63
N TYR A 159 -4.92 -15.75 1.40
CA TYR A 159 -5.80 -14.89 0.62
C TYR A 159 -5.20 -14.52 -0.74
N ALA A 160 -6.06 -14.47 -1.75
CA ALA A 160 -5.70 -13.95 -3.06
C ALA A 160 -5.54 -12.41 -3.01
N SER A 161 -4.46 -11.90 -3.58
CA SER A 161 -4.13 -10.49 -3.75
C SER A 161 -3.78 -10.19 -5.22
N LEU A 162 -3.41 -8.95 -5.53
CA LEU A 162 -3.02 -8.56 -6.89
C LEU A 162 -1.70 -9.20 -7.31
N SER A 163 -0.74 -9.31 -6.38
CA SER A 163 0.54 -9.99 -6.60
C SER A 163 0.46 -11.51 -6.40
N TRP A 164 -0.58 -12.02 -5.75
CA TRP A 164 -0.73 -13.44 -5.42
C TRP A 164 -2.15 -13.94 -5.73
N LEU A 165 -2.37 -14.51 -6.91
CA LEU A 165 -3.72 -14.91 -7.35
C LEU A 165 -4.23 -16.22 -6.74
N SER A 166 -3.46 -16.86 -5.86
CA SER A 166 -3.85 -18.11 -5.20
C SER A 166 -4.43 -17.82 -3.82
N GLY A 167 -5.43 -18.58 -3.39
CA GLY A 167 -6.01 -18.45 -2.06
C GLY A 167 -7.49 -18.06 -2.09
N GLN A 168 -8.01 -17.75 -0.91
CA GLN A 168 -9.40 -17.36 -0.72
C GLN A 168 -9.62 -15.88 -1.08
N PRO A 169 -10.83 -15.47 -1.48
CA PRO A 169 -11.15 -14.06 -1.66
C PRO A 169 -10.88 -13.25 -0.37
N LEU A 170 -10.29 -12.07 -0.51
CA LEU A 170 -10.10 -11.16 0.63
C LEU A 170 -11.45 -10.75 1.23
N PRO A 171 -11.55 -10.63 2.57
CA PRO A 171 -12.71 -10.04 3.19
C PRO A 171 -12.97 -8.63 2.64
N LYS A 172 -14.24 -8.32 2.32
CA LYS A 172 -14.62 -7.05 1.69
C LYS A 172 -14.07 -5.82 2.43
N VAL A 173 -14.03 -5.87 3.75
CA VAL A 173 -13.51 -4.76 4.56
C VAL A 173 -12.02 -4.48 4.33
N VAL A 174 -11.22 -5.52 4.08
CA VAL A 174 -9.79 -5.38 3.73
C VAL A 174 -9.67 -4.89 2.30
N TRP A 175 -10.53 -5.41 1.42
CA TRP A 175 -10.59 -5.00 0.02
C TRP A 175 -10.86 -3.50 -0.16
N ASP A 176 -11.87 -2.96 0.52
CA ASP A 176 -12.23 -1.55 0.44
C ASP A 176 -11.08 -0.63 0.91
N GLU A 177 -10.17 -1.12 1.76
CA GLU A 177 -9.03 -0.35 2.25
C GLU A 177 -7.82 -0.36 1.30
N LEU A 178 -7.76 -1.34 0.39
CA LEU A 178 -6.75 -1.51 -0.66
C LEU A 178 -7.00 -0.62 -1.88
N GLU A 179 -8.24 -0.15 -2.06
CA GLU A 179 -8.65 0.50 -3.29
C GLU A 179 -7.81 1.75 -3.56
N ILE A 180 -7.16 1.76 -4.73
CA ILE A 180 -6.55 2.94 -5.34
C ILE A 180 -7.50 3.38 -6.44
N THR A 181 -8.23 4.47 -6.20
CA THR A 181 -9.29 4.91 -7.11
C THR A 181 -8.71 5.38 -8.45
N SER A 182 -9.47 5.24 -9.54
CA SER A 182 -9.03 5.76 -10.85
C SER A 182 -8.78 7.27 -10.83
N LYS A 183 -9.53 8.02 -10.02
CA LYS A 183 -9.32 9.46 -9.80
C LYS A 183 -7.95 9.75 -9.19
N GLU A 184 -7.56 8.99 -8.16
CA GLU A 184 -6.23 9.12 -7.55
C GLU A 184 -5.13 8.81 -8.55
N GLU A 185 -5.29 7.74 -9.34
CA GLU A 185 -4.34 7.40 -10.41
C GLU A 185 -4.28 8.47 -11.51
N ASP A 186 -5.41 9.08 -11.88
CA ASP A 186 -5.47 10.24 -12.80
C ASP A 186 -4.70 11.44 -12.24
N GLU A 187 -4.97 11.81 -10.99
CA GLU A 187 -4.34 12.97 -10.33
C GLU A 187 -2.84 12.75 -10.07
N LEU A 188 -2.39 11.50 -9.95
CA LEU A 188 -0.99 11.11 -9.86
C LEU A 188 -0.33 10.90 -11.23
N GLY A 189 -1.06 11.02 -12.34
CA GLY A 189 -0.48 10.89 -13.68
C GLY A 189 -0.09 9.45 -14.04
N ILE A 190 -0.75 8.43 -13.48
CA ILE A 190 -0.55 7.04 -13.87
C ILE A 190 -1.20 6.79 -15.24
N PRO A 191 -0.45 6.35 -16.28
CA PRO A 191 -1.01 6.03 -17.59
C PRO A 191 -2.06 4.93 -17.49
N ARG A 192 -3.12 4.99 -18.32
CA ARG A 192 -4.28 4.09 -18.23
C ARG A 192 -3.89 2.63 -18.42
N GLU A 193 -2.96 2.37 -19.33
CA GLU A 193 -2.37 1.07 -19.65
C GLU A 193 -1.56 0.46 -18.48
N ASN A 194 -1.09 1.29 -17.55
CA ASN A 194 -0.39 0.84 -16.35
C ASN A 194 -1.32 0.65 -15.16
N ARG A 195 -2.56 1.12 -15.23
CA ARG A 195 -3.52 0.97 -14.14
C ARG A 195 -3.92 -0.48 -14.02
N LEU A 196 -4.03 -0.95 -12.79
CA LEU A 196 -4.65 -2.23 -12.55
C LEU A 196 -6.12 -2.10 -12.93
N LEU A 197 -6.60 -3.02 -13.78
CA LEU A 197 -8.03 -3.22 -13.92
C LEU A 197 -8.58 -3.39 -12.50
N ALA A 198 -9.69 -2.72 -12.19
CA ALA A 198 -10.42 -2.98 -10.96
C ALA A 198 -10.54 -4.49 -10.88
N PHE A 199 -9.82 -5.09 -9.92
CA PHE A 199 -9.75 -6.53 -9.81
C PHE A 199 -11.19 -6.94 -9.62
N ILE A 200 -11.75 -7.56 -10.66
CA ILE A 200 -13.10 -8.07 -10.62
C ILE A 200 -13.02 -9.05 -9.50
N GLN A 201 -13.58 -8.65 -8.36
CA GLN A 201 -13.69 -9.49 -7.21
C GLN A 201 -14.28 -10.76 -7.81
N PHE A 202 -13.50 -11.85 -7.84
CA PHE A 202 -14.04 -13.17 -8.10
C PHE A 202 -14.86 -13.49 -6.85
N VAL A 203 -15.93 -12.70 -6.65
CA VAL A 203 -17.06 -13.10 -5.87
C VAL A 203 -17.49 -14.33 -6.65
N ALA A 204 -17.11 -15.50 -6.13
CA ALA A 204 -18.00 -16.62 -6.29
C ALA A 204 -19.32 -16.04 -5.82
N GLU A 205 -20.20 -15.69 -6.77
CA GLU A 205 -21.61 -15.50 -6.44
C GLU A 205 -21.93 -16.78 -5.70
N GLU A 206 -22.04 -16.68 -4.36
CA GLU A 206 -22.62 -17.74 -3.55
C GLU A 206 -23.89 -18.07 -4.33
N PRO A 207 -24.00 -19.29 -4.90
CA PRO A 207 -25.16 -19.61 -5.71
C PRO A 207 -26.34 -19.26 -4.82
N VAL A 208 -27.22 -18.38 -5.30
CA VAL A 208 -28.43 -18.03 -4.58
C VAL A 208 -29.13 -19.35 -4.36
N VAL A 209 -28.98 -19.91 -3.16
CA VAL A 209 -29.64 -21.14 -2.78
C VAL A 209 -31.09 -20.72 -2.60
N GLU A 210 -31.84 -20.66 -3.71
CA GLU A 210 -33.29 -20.71 -3.65
C GLU A 210 -33.61 -21.92 -2.79
N ALA A 211 -34.21 -21.65 -1.64
CA ALA A 211 -34.57 -22.64 -0.64
C ALA A 211 -35.57 -23.62 -1.28
N THR A 212 -35.05 -24.64 -1.96
CA THR A 212 -35.81 -25.78 -2.41
C THR A 212 -35.81 -26.80 -1.26
N PRO A 213 -36.97 -27.36 -0.92
CA PRO A 213 -37.08 -28.27 0.19
C PRO A 213 -36.35 -29.58 -0.13
N SER A 214 -35.26 -29.83 0.60
CA SER A 214 -34.79 -31.16 1.01
C SER A 214 -34.85 -32.26 -0.05
N THR A 215 -33.74 -32.50 -0.75
CA THR A 215 -33.28 -33.87 -0.97
C THR A 215 -31.76 -33.93 -1.10
N SER A 216 -31.17 -34.76 -0.25
CA SER A 216 -29.75 -35.11 -0.16
C SER A 216 -29.14 -35.51 -1.52
N CYS A 217 -28.12 -34.79 -2.00
CA CYS A 217 -26.91 -35.38 -2.59
C CYS A 217 -25.83 -34.35 -2.96
N ALA A 218 -24.59 -34.71 -2.62
CA ALA A 218 -23.28 -34.14 -2.94
C ALA A 218 -23.17 -32.96 -3.94
N ILE A 219 -22.61 -31.84 -3.47
CA ILE A 219 -22.14 -30.74 -4.32
C ILE A 219 -20.68 -30.99 -4.71
N ASN A 220 -20.44 -31.19 -6.01
CA ASN A 220 -19.14 -31.21 -6.66
C ASN A 220 -18.80 -29.78 -7.12
N LEU A 221 -17.83 -29.10 -6.50
CA LEU A 221 -17.30 -27.83 -7.04
C LEU A 221 -16.21 -28.10 -8.08
N LYS A 222 -16.55 -27.93 -9.37
CA LYS A 222 -15.57 -27.82 -10.45
C LYS A 222 -15.23 -26.35 -10.68
N TRP A 223 -14.02 -25.95 -10.31
CA TRP A 223 -13.41 -24.69 -10.72
C TRP A 223 -12.85 -24.84 -12.14
N LYS A 224 -13.26 -23.98 -13.09
CA LYS A 224 -12.66 -23.90 -14.43
C LYS A 224 -12.10 -22.51 -14.68
N MET A 225 -10.85 -22.54 -15.13
CA MET A 225 -9.94 -21.46 -15.44
C MET A 225 -10.53 -20.39 -16.38
N ALA A 226 -10.30 -19.13 -16.03
CA ALA A 226 -10.25 -18.03 -16.98
C ALA A 226 -9.14 -17.06 -16.55
N PHE A 227 -7.87 -17.42 -16.79
CA PHE A 227 -6.72 -16.51 -16.93
C PHE A 227 -5.46 -17.38 -17.18
N GLN A 228 -5.32 -17.92 -18.39
CA GLN A 228 -4.12 -18.68 -18.78
C GLN A 228 -3.50 -18.27 -20.12
N ASN A 229 -3.93 -17.14 -20.71
CA ASN A 229 -3.48 -16.78 -22.07
C ASN A 229 -2.49 -15.60 -22.17
N ASP A 230 -1.90 -15.09 -21.08
CA ASP A 230 -0.94 -13.96 -21.22
C ASP A 230 0.36 -14.02 -20.39
N ILE A 231 0.67 -15.15 -19.74
CA ILE A 231 1.94 -15.29 -18.97
C ILE A 231 2.98 -16.16 -19.69
N ALA A 232 2.63 -16.85 -20.77
CA ALA A 232 3.56 -17.69 -21.52
C ALA A 232 4.60 -16.91 -22.35
N GLY A 233 4.45 -15.59 -22.53
CA GLY A 233 5.33 -14.78 -23.37
C GLY A 233 6.58 -14.18 -22.69
N VAL A 234 6.62 -14.10 -21.36
CA VAL A 234 7.64 -13.31 -20.65
C VAL A 234 8.69 -14.16 -19.94
N ALA A 235 8.43 -15.45 -19.68
CA ALA A 235 9.34 -16.33 -18.95
C ALA A 235 10.50 -16.93 -19.79
N SER A 236 10.55 -16.70 -21.11
CA SER A 236 11.56 -17.35 -21.98
C SER A 236 12.85 -16.53 -22.23
N LYS A 237 13.02 -15.35 -21.64
CA LYS A 237 14.20 -14.48 -21.93
C LYS A 237 15.22 -14.31 -20.82
N HIS A 238 15.05 -14.93 -19.64
CA HIS A 238 16.01 -14.77 -18.52
C HIS A 238 16.89 -16.00 -18.21
N ALA A 239 16.75 -17.11 -18.94
CA ALA A 239 17.50 -18.35 -18.67
C ALA A 239 18.69 -18.62 -19.62
N ARG A 240 19.22 -17.62 -20.35
CA ARG A 240 20.30 -17.83 -21.35
C ARG A 240 21.50 -16.89 -21.27
N SER A 241 21.78 -16.28 -20.13
CA SER A 241 22.93 -15.36 -19.99
C SER A 241 23.96 -15.72 -18.92
N VAL A 242 23.90 -16.90 -18.31
CA VAL A 242 24.92 -17.33 -17.33
C VAL A 242 25.31 -18.76 -17.65
N LEU A 243 26.19 -18.92 -18.63
CA LEU A 243 27.10 -20.06 -18.84
C LEU A 243 27.76 -19.86 -20.20
N HIS A 244 28.81 -19.05 -20.20
CA HIS A 244 30.01 -19.17 -21.04
C HIS A 244 30.72 -17.81 -21.05
N GLN A 245 31.83 -17.73 -20.34
CA GLN A 245 33.12 -17.42 -20.97
C GLN A 245 34.26 -17.71 -19.96
N PRO A 246 35.45 -18.07 -20.47
CA PRO A 246 36.50 -18.81 -19.77
C PRO A 246 37.25 -18.01 -18.69
#